data_AF-A0AA40CCU6-F1
#
_entry.id   AF-A0AA40CCU6-F1
#
_cell.length_a   1.000
_cell.length_b   1.000
_cell.length_c   1.000
_cell.angle_alpha   90.00
_cell.angle_beta   90.00
_cell.angle_gamma   90.00
#
_symmetry.space_group_name_H-M   'P 1'
#
loop_
_entity.id
_entity.type
_entity.pdbx_description
1 polymer ?
#
loop_
_entity_poly.entity_id
_entity_poly.type
_entity_poly.pdbx_seq_one_letter_code
_entity_poly.pdbx_strand_id
1 'polypeptide(L)'
;MSSQLSDTSTVFERSLDDSQLSSQLSDLLTESQSDPLKPDRLRDALTSGWSSYLSAQHTSREVATLKRHLEDQVKKVNSSLTLLKRDLSDHQQLTTTAAAETKKRAEQLSSEVRQLAPLRDVLPPLQQDVQSKHEQVTSALADMVGNVGRLQGKMEGMDMLVSADISSIRQQYNTALEAIGFLSGEVQELKAEKVAAEQKIATLESQLSAVEARQELPEGAVELLNQLLLRQDELVQALELVNSPSGSENNSQVSLGSTPSPTVKHKRAGKGSQAPGTNRALSPPSSDLKTLLLHYREEYKKRQPRSDVEFVWTFIESIDDRALSTHIQTSLAAMSSQWVTMKPGLRRKASGRCVNIRQGLTWKGFQRVLLKMPPRAATEPPEDVARGQLRTREYDRRGKLMY
;
A
#
# COMPACT_ATOMS: atom_id res chain seq x y z
N MET A 1 -53.45 -17.37 -35.61
CA MET A 1 -54.57 -18.19 -36.12
C MET A 1 -55.81 -17.32 -36.13
N SER A 2 -55.91 -16.44 -37.12
CA SER A 2 -57.00 -15.49 -37.30
C SER A 2 -57.81 -15.95 -38.49
N SER A 3 -59.02 -16.43 -38.27
CA SER A 3 -59.98 -16.68 -39.35
C SER A 3 -61.38 -16.82 -38.77
N GLN A 4 -62.28 -16.05 -39.38
CA GLN A 4 -63.72 -16.30 -39.51
C GLN A 4 -64.59 -16.09 -38.27
N LEU A 5 -65.14 -14.88 -38.14
CA LEU A 5 -66.54 -14.68 -37.75
C LEU A 5 -67.05 -13.40 -38.46
N SER A 6 -67.40 -13.57 -39.73
CA SER A 6 -68.30 -12.66 -40.44
C SER A 6 -69.61 -13.41 -40.68
N ASP A 7 -70.70 -12.64 -40.70
CA ASP A 7 -72.01 -12.99 -41.24
C ASP A 7 -72.98 -13.81 -40.37
N THR A 8 -73.71 -13.09 -39.52
CA THR A 8 -75.12 -13.40 -39.19
C THR A 8 -75.92 -12.10 -39.07
N SER A 9 -76.15 -11.42 -40.19
CA SER A 9 -77.10 -10.30 -40.26
C SER A 9 -78.02 -10.48 -41.46
N THR A 10 -78.90 -11.47 -41.36
CA THR A 10 -80.02 -11.64 -42.29
C THR A 10 -81.18 -12.28 -41.56
N VAL A 11 -82.37 -11.77 -41.86
CA VAL A 11 -83.70 -12.33 -41.58
C VAL A 11 -84.28 -11.97 -40.20
N PHE A 12 -85.04 -10.86 -40.15
CA PHE A 12 -86.42 -10.83 -39.64
C PHE A 12 -87.05 -9.45 -39.95
N GLU A 13 -87.18 -9.12 -41.24
CA GLU A 13 -88.18 -8.15 -41.69
C GLU A 13 -89.44 -8.93 -42.09
N ARG A 14 -90.35 -9.13 -41.13
CA ARG A 14 -91.76 -9.33 -41.47
C ARG A 14 -92.40 -7.95 -41.50
N SER A 15 -92.43 -7.36 -42.70
CA SER A 15 -93.41 -6.32 -43.04
C SER A 15 -94.79 -6.87 -42.74
N LEU A 16 -95.44 -6.38 -41.69
CA LEU A 16 -96.89 -6.53 -41.57
C LEU A 16 -97.47 -5.59 -42.63
N ASP A 17 -97.77 -6.14 -43.79
CA ASP A 17 -98.44 -5.43 -44.86
C ASP A 17 -99.83 -4.99 -44.37
N ASP A 18 -100.02 -3.68 -44.19
CA ASP A 18 -101.32 -3.04 -43.91
C ASP A 18 -102.42 -3.49 -44.90
N SER A 19 -102.02 -4.01 -46.07
CA SER A 19 -102.87 -4.62 -47.09
C SER A 19 -103.68 -5.84 -46.61
N GLN A 20 -103.16 -6.66 -45.67
CA GLN A 20 -103.91 -7.84 -45.19
C GLN A 20 -105.01 -7.49 -44.17
N LEU A 21 -104.82 -6.43 -43.38
CA LEU A 21 -105.88 -5.94 -42.50
C LEU A 21 -106.98 -5.24 -43.29
N SER A 22 -106.62 -4.56 -44.38
CA SER A 22 -107.59 -3.95 -45.29
C SER A 22 -108.42 -5.00 -46.05
N SER A 23 -107.82 -6.13 -46.46
CA SER A 23 -108.57 -7.21 -47.11
C SER A 23 -109.51 -7.95 -46.15
N GLN A 24 -109.10 -8.20 -44.90
CA GLN A 24 -109.98 -8.84 -43.90
C GLN A 24 -111.16 -7.95 -43.47
N LEU A 25 -110.96 -6.62 -43.42
CA LEU A 25 -112.05 -5.67 -43.19
C LEU A 25 -112.96 -5.54 -44.41
N SER A 26 -112.42 -5.65 -45.63
CA SER A 26 -113.21 -5.59 -46.86
C SER A 26 -114.08 -6.84 -47.03
N ASP A 27 -113.55 -8.03 -46.75
CA ASP A 27 -114.30 -9.29 -46.83
C ASP A 27 -115.44 -9.36 -45.80
N LEU A 28 -115.25 -8.82 -44.59
CA LEU A 28 -116.30 -8.69 -43.57
C LEU A 28 -117.41 -7.68 -43.95
N LEU A 29 -117.11 -6.70 -44.82
CA LEU A 29 -118.10 -5.76 -45.31
C LEU A 29 -118.89 -6.28 -46.53
N THR A 30 -118.35 -7.23 -47.29
CA THR A 30 -119.00 -7.76 -48.51
C THR A 30 -119.89 -8.99 -48.29
N GLU A 31 -119.83 -9.65 -47.13
CA GLU A 31 -120.61 -10.87 -46.85
C GLU A 31 -121.79 -10.65 -45.86
N SER A 32 -122.38 -9.45 -45.84
CA SER A 32 -123.56 -9.14 -45.01
C SER A 32 -124.66 -8.45 -45.81
N GLN A 33 -125.21 -9.16 -46.80
CA GLN A 33 -126.40 -8.71 -47.54
C GLN A 33 -127.50 -9.78 -47.59
N SER A 34 -127.82 -10.42 -46.46
CA SER A 34 -129.13 -11.03 -46.20
C SER A 34 -129.23 -11.56 -44.77
N ASP A 35 -129.57 -10.69 -43.80
CA ASP A 35 -130.37 -11.05 -42.61
C ASP A 35 -130.56 -9.81 -41.72
N PRO A 36 -131.72 -9.65 -41.03
CA PRO A 36 -131.94 -8.55 -40.11
C PRO A 36 -130.99 -8.69 -38.91
N LEU A 37 -129.97 -7.84 -38.90
CA LEU A 37 -128.92 -7.77 -37.88
C LEU A 37 -129.49 -7.63 -36.47
N LYS A 38 -129.19 -8.61 -35.60
CA LYS A 38 -129.21 -8.40 -34.15
C LYS A 38 -128.04 -7.46 -33.78
N PRO A 39 -128.28 -6.35 -33.08
CA PRO A 39 -127.24 -5.36 -32.73
C PRO A 39 -126.08 -5.95 -31.92
N ASP A 40 -126.31 -7.09 -31.26
CA ASP A 40 -125.30 -7.80 -30.46
C ASP A 40 -124.13 -8.32 -31.31
N ARG A 41 -124.36 -8.80 -32.55
CA ARG A 41 -123.27 -9.35 -33.39
C ARG A 41 -122.26 -8.29 -33.86
N LEU A 42 -122.74 -7.10 -34.21
CA LEU A 42 -121.86 -5.97 -34.57
C LEU A 42 -121.07 -5.49 -33.36
N ARG A 43 -121.70 -5.44 -32.19
CA ARG A 43 -121.04 -5.09 -30.94
C ARG A 43 -119.95 -6.10 -30.57
N ASP A 44 -120.20 -7.39 -30.74
CA ASP A 44 -119.21 -8.44 -30.50
C ASP A 44 -118.04 -8.39 -31.49
N ALA A 45 -118.32 -8.17 -32.79
CA ALA A 45 -117.30 -8.03 -33.81
C ALA A 45 -116.42 -6.79 -33.59
N LEU A 46 -117.01 -5.65 -33.21
CA LEU A 46 -116.27 -4.45 -32.84
C LEU A 46 -115.46 -4.69 -31.57
N THR A 47 -116.04 -5.27 -30.52
CA THR A 47 -115.33 -5.54 -29.26
C THR A 47 -114.15 -6.49 -29.48
N SER A 48 -114.33 -7.52 -30.32
CA SER A 48 -113.28 -8.44 -30.75
C SER A 48 -112.20 -7.71 -31.57
N GLY A 49 -112.60 -6.91 -32.56
CA GLY A 49 -111.68 -6.12 -33.38
C GLY A 49 -110.85 -5.12 -32.55
N TRP A 50 -111.49 -4.45 -31.58
CA TRP A 50 -110.82 -3.53 -30.65
C TRP A 50 -109.88 -4.25 -29.69
N SER A 51 -110.28 -5.39 -29.11
CA SER A 51 -109.39 -6.19 -28.24
C SER A 51 -108.18 -6.74 -29.01
N SER A 52 -108.40 -7.16 -30.27
CA SER A 52 -107.34 -7.59 -31.19
C SER A 52 -106.38 -6.44 -31.53
N TYR A 53 -106.91 -5.28 -31.91
CA TYR A 53 -106.11 -4.09 -32.18
C TYR A 53 -105.28 -3.65 -30.97
N LEU A 54 -105.87 -3.61 -29.77
CA LEU A 54 -105.16 -3.27 -28.54
C LEU A 54 -104.08 -4.31 -28.19
N SER A 55 -104.35 -5.59 -28.40
CA SER A 55 -103.37 -6.68 -28.21
C SER A 55 -102.22 -6.59 -29.22
N ALA A 56 -102.51 -6.26 -30.48
CA ALA A 56 -101.50 -6.01 -31.51
C ALA A 56 -100.63 -4.78 -31.19
N GLN A 57 -101.23 -3.70 -30.66
CA GLN A 57 -100.50 -2.52 -30.21
C GLN A 57 -99.61 -2.82 -29.01
N HIS A 58 -100.09 -3.62 -28.05
CA HIS A 58 -99.29 -4.06 -26.90
C HIS A 58 -98.08 -4.88 -27.35
N THR A 59 -98.32 -5.92 -28.16
CA THR A 59 -97.25 -6.79 -28.68
C THR A 59 -96.26 -6.01 -29.54
N SER A 60 -96.71 -5.05 -30.35
CA SER A 60 -95.82 -4.16 -31.11
C SER A 60 -94.91 -3.32 -30.21
N ARG A 61 -95.44 -2.77 -29.10
CA ARG A 61 -94.63 -2.02 -28.12
C ARG A 61 -93.63 -2.92 -27.41
N GLU A 62 -94.04 -4.12 -27.02
CA GLU A 62 -93.14 -5.12 -26.40
C GLU A 62 -92.04 -5.55 -27.36
N VAL A 63 -92.37 -5.81 -28.63
CA VAL A 63 -91.37 -6.11 -29.66
C VAL A 63 -90.40 -4.94 -29.83
N ALA A 64 -90.90 -3.70 -29.84
CA ALA A 64 -90.04 -2.52 -29.94
C ALA A 64 -89.13 -2.32 -28.70
N THR A 65 -89.61 -2.61 -27.48
CA THR A 65 -88.79 -2.52 -26.26
C THR A 65 -87.75 -3.63 -26.21
N LEU A 66 -88.13 -4.87 -26.54
CA LEU A 66 -87.20 -6.00 -26.62
C LEU A 66 -86.14 -5.78 -27.71
N LYS A 67 -86.54 -5.25 -28.87
CA LYS A 67 -85.61 -4.90 -29.95
C LYS A 67 -84.58 -3.86 -29.48
N ARG A 68 -85.02 -2.77 -28.84
CA ARG A 68 -84.10 -1.76 -28.28
C ARG A 68 -83.18 -2.37 -27.23
N HIS A 69 -83.69 -3.22 -26.35
CA HIS A 69 -82.88 -3.89 -25.34
C HIS A 69 -81.81 -4.79 -25.97
N LEU A 70 -82.17 -5.56 -27.00
CA LEU A 70 -81.23 -6.39 -27.75
C LEU A 70 -80.16 -5.55 -28.44
N GLU A 71 -80.55 -4.45 -29.10
CA GLU A 71 -79.62 -3.51 -29.73
C GLU A 71 -78.64 -2.91 -28.72
N ASP A 72 -79.11 -2.54 -27.52
CA ASP A 72 -78.26 -2.02 -26.46
C ASP A 72 -77.31 -3.07 -25.88
N GLN A 73 -77.76 -4.32 -25.72
CA GLN A 73 -76.88 -5.44 -25.33
C GLN A 73 -75.83 -5.72 -26.40
N VAL A 74 -76.20 -5.71 -27.68
CA VAL A 74 -75.24 -5.88 -28.79
C VAL A 74 -74.21 -4.75 -28.79
N LYS A 75 -74.61 -3.49 -28.60
CA LYS A 75 -73.67 -2.36 -28.45
C LYS A 75 -72.74 -2.56 -27.26
N LYS A 76 -73.28 -2.98 -26.11
CA LYS A 76 -72.50 -3.25 -24.89
C LYS A 76 -71.46 -4.35 -25.12
N VAL A 77 -71.86 -5.48 -25.69
CA VAL A 77 -70.97 -6.61 -26.02
C VAL A 77 -69.92 -6.19 -27.06
N ASN A 78 -70.29 -5.42 -28.07
CA ASN A 78 -69.32 -4.92 -29.04
C ASN A 78 -68.30 -3.98 -28.38
N SER A 79 -68.74 -3.09 -27.49
CA SER A 79 -67.82 -2.21 -26.75
C SER A 79 -66.86 -3.01 -25.85
N SER A 80 -67.34 -4.02 -25.11
CA SER A 80 -66.48 -4.86 -24.27
C SER A 80 -65.53 -5.72 -25.11
N LEU A 81 -65.97 -6.23 -26.26
CA LEU A 81 -65.13 -6.96 -27.19
C LEU A 81 -64.01 -6.08 -27.76
N THR A 82 -64.30 -4.81 -28.08
CA THR A 82 -63.27 -3.87 -28.54
C THR A 82 -62.24 -3.55 -27.46
N LEU A 83 -62.68 -3.39 -26.20
CA LEU A 83 -61.79 -3.19 -25.05
C LEU A 83 -60.91 -4.43 -24.81
N LEU A 84 -61.50 -5.63 -24.76
CA LEU A 84 -60.75 -6.86 -24.56
C LEU A 84 -59.72 -7.11 -25.68
N LYS A 85 -60.06 -6.79 -26.93
CA LYS A 85 -59.14 -6.89 -28.07
C LYS A 85 -57.96 -5.92 -27.93
N ARG A 86 -58.22 -4.71 -27.42
CA ARG A 86 -57.17 -3.73 -27.11
C ARG A 86 -56.28 -4.25 -25.98
N ASP A 87 -56.87 -4.69 -24.86
CA ASP A 87 -56.13 -5.21 -23.70
C ASP A 87 -55.27 -6.43 -24.08
N LEU A 88 -55.78 -7.32 -24.92
CA LEU A 88 -55.02 -8.45 -25.45
C LEU A 88 -53.83 -7.99 -26.30
N SER A 89 -54.01 -6.95 -27.12
CA SER A 89 -52.95 -6.39 -27.95
C SER A 89 -51.88 -5.71 -27.09
N ASP A 90 -52.28 -4.94 -26.08
CA ASP A 90 -51.39 -4.27 -25.13
C ASP A 90 -50.61 -5.31 -24.29
N HIS A 91 -51.29 -6.38 -23.85
CA HIS A 91 -50.64 -7.49 -23.14
C HIS A 91 -49.64 -8.25 -24.03
N GLN A 92 -49.97 -8.48 -25.30
CA GLN A 92 -49.06 -9.10 -26.26
C GLN A 92 -47.83 -8.22 -26.51
N GLN A 93 -48.00 -6.90 -26.61
CA GLN A 93 -46.87 -5.97 -26.71
C GLN A 93 -46.00 -6.02 -25.46
N LEU A 94 -46.58 -5.93 -24.26
CA LEU A 94 -45.83 -5.98 -23.00
C LEU A 94 -45.04 -7.28 -22.83
N THR A 95 -45.64 -8.43 -23.16
CA THR A 95 -44.97 -9.73 -23.06
C THR A 95 -43.85 -9.88 -24.08
N THR A 96 -44.02 -9.39 -25.32
CA THR A 96 -42.94 -9.40 -26.32
C THR A 96 -41.79 -8.47 -25.94
N THR A 97 -42.07 -7.28 -25.39
CA THR A 97 -41.02 -6.37 -24.90
C THR A 97 -40.28 -6.96 -23.70
N ALA A 98 -41.00 -7.56 -22.75
CA ALA A 98 -40.40 -8.20 -21.59
C ALA A 98 -39.51 -9.39 -21.99
N ALA A 99 -39.95 -10.21 -22.96
CA ALA A 99 -39.15 -11.31 -23.50
C ALA A 99 -37.88 -10.83 -24.22
N ALA A 100 -37.95 -9.73 -24.96
CA ALA A 100 -36.77 -9.14 -25.60
C ALA A 100 -35.76 -8.62 -24.56
N GLU A 101 -36.24 -7.98 -23.49
CA GLU A 101 -35.39 -7.50 -22.41
C GLU A 101 -34.72 -8.63 -21.62
N THR A 102 -35.46 -9.69 -21.27
CA THR A 102 -34.88 -10.84 -20.55
C THR A 102 -33.85 -11.56 -21.40
N LYS A 103 -34.10 -11.72 -22.70
CA LYS A 103 -33.11 -12.24 -23.65
C LYS A 103 -31.85 -11.38 -23.68
N LYS A 104 -31.98 -10.06 -23.80
CA LYS A 104 -30.84 -9.14 -23.76
C LYS A 104 -30.05 -9.23 -22.46
N ARG A 105 -30.72 -9.32 -21.30
CA ARG A 105 -30.07 -9.50 -19.99
C ARG A 105 -29.34 -10.85 -19.91
N ALA A 106 -29.92 -11.92 -20.44
CA ALA A 106 -29.29 -13.24 -20.48
C ALA A 106 -28.03 -13.25 -21.35
N GLU A 107 -28.07 -12.61 -22.52
CA GLU A 107 -26.90 -12.46 -23.41
C GLU A 107 -25.80 -11.62 -22.74
N GLN A 108 -26.17 -10.54 -22.04
CA GLN A 108 -25.23 -9.73 -21.27
C GLN A 108 -24.54 -10.56 -20.17
N LEU A 109 -25.32 -11.25 -19.32
CA LEU A 109 -24.76 -12.10 -18.26
C LEU A 109 -23.88 -13.22 -18.82
N SER A 110 -24.27 -13.83 -19.95
CA SER A 110 -23.44 -14.82 -20.64
C SER A 110 -22.10 -14.22 -21.09
N SER A 111 -22.11 -12.99 -21.58
CA SER A 111 -20.87 -12.29 -21.98
C SER A 111 -19.98 -11.96 -20.78
N GLU A 112 -20.56 -11.52 -19.66
CA GLU A 112 -19.83 -11.23 -18.42
C GLU A 112 -19.20 -12.52 -17.85
N VAL A 113 -19.95 -13.63 -17.81
CA VAL A 113 -19.41 -14.92 -17.38
C VAL A 113 -18.27 -15.39 -18.28
N ARG A 114 -18.37 -15.20 -19.61
CA ARG A 114 -17.30 -15.53 -20.56
C ARG A 114 -16.05 -14.67 -20.33
N GLN A 115 -16.20 -13.41 -19.93
CA GLN A 115 -15.07 -12.54 -19.59
C GLN A 115 -14.41 -12.90 -18.24
N LEU A 116 -15.16 -13.47 -17.30
CA LEU A 116 -14.63 -13.91 -16.01
C LEU A 116 -13.91 -15.28 -16.07
N ALA A 117 -14.26 -16.13 -17.03
CA ALA A 117 -13.63 -17.44 -17.22
C ALA A 117 -12.08 -17.40 -17.30
N PRO A 118 -11.44 -16.55 -18.12
CA PRO A 118 -9.97 -16.51 -18.18
C PRO A 118 -9.33 -16.02 -16.87
N LEU A 119 -9.99 -15.13 -16.11
CA LEU A 119 -9.49 -14.68 -14.81
C LEU A 119 -9.46 -15.82 -13.78
N ARG A 120 -10.45 -16.72 -13.85
CA ARG A 120 -10.49 -17.92 -13.01
C ARG A 120 -9.32 -18.86 -13.32
N ASP A 121 -8.89 -18.95 -14.57
CA ASP A 121 -7.78 -19.84 -14.97
C ASP A 121 -6.40 -19.25 -14.63
N VAL A 122 -6.27 -17.92 -14.59
CA VAL A 122 -5.01 -17.22 -14.23
C VAL A 122 -4.78 -17.13 -12.72
N LEU A 123 -5.84 -17.20 -11.90
CA LEU A 123 -5.74 -17.06 -10.45
C LEU A 123 -4.91 -18.18 -9.77
N PRO A 124 -5.10 -19.49 -10.06
CA PRO A 124 -4.30 -20.56 -9.47
C PRO A 124 -2.79 -20.48 -9.74
N PRO A 125 -2.29 -20.28 -10.98
CA PRO A 125 -0.86 -20.18 -11.22
C PRO A 125 -0.25 -18.94 -10.58
N LEU A 126 -0.98 -17.82 -10.51
CA LEU A 126 -0.53 -16.63 -9.79
C LEU A 126 -0.42 -16.91 -8.27
N GLN A 127 -1.39 -17.61 -7.69
CA GLN A 127 -1.36 -18.02 -6.29
C GLN A 127 -0.17 -18.95 -6.00
N GLN A 128 0.13 -19.87 -6.92
CA GLN A 128 1.29 -20.76 -6.82
C GLN A 128 2.62 -20.00 -6.94
N ASP A 129 2.74 -19.03 -7.86
CA ASP A 129 3.94 -18.18 -8.01
C ASP A 129 4.18 -17.34 -6.74
N VAL A 130 3.13 -16.75 -6.17
CA VAL A 130 3.21 -16.00 -4.91
C VAL A 130 3.69 -16.90 -3.76
N GLN A 131 3.15 -18.12 -3.66
CA GLN A 131 3.55 -19.08 -2.63
C GLN A 131 5.00 -19.53 -2.81
N SER A 132 5.41 -19.85 -4.03
CA SER A 132 6.78 -20.25 -4.35
C SER A 132 7.79 -19.14 -4.06
N LYS A 133 7.49 -17.89 -4.43
CA LYS A 133 8.33 -16.73 -4.12
C LYS A 133 8.40 -16.47 -2.61
N HIS A 134 7.31 -16.68 -1.89
CA HIS A 134 7.31 -16.56 -0.43
C HIS A 134 8.24 -17.59 0.22
N GLU A 135 8.20 -18.84 -0.22
CA GLU A 135 9.10 -19.91 0.25
C GLU A 135 10.57 -19.61 -0.11
N GLN A 136 10.83 -19.07 -1.31
CA GLN A 136 12.19 -18.68 -1.71
C GLN A 136 12.74 -17.54 -0.84
N VAL A 137 11.94 -16.50 -0.60
CA VAL A 137 12.33 -15.36 0.25
C VAL A 137 12.55 -15.79 1.69
N THR A 138 11.69 -16.66 2.24
CA THR A 138 11.83 -17.15 3.61
C THR A 138 13.08 -18.02 3.77
N SER A 139 13.39 -18.88 2.79
CA SER A 139 14.64 -19.64 2.76
C SER A 139 15.87 -18.74 2.70
N ALA A 140 15.89 -17.76 1.79
CA ALA A 140 17.00 -16.81 1.67
C ALA A 140 17.20 -15.97 2.93
N LEU A 141 16.10 -15.60 3.61
CA LEU A 141 16.15 -14.89 4.88
C LEU A 141 16.75 -15.77 5.99
N ALA A 142 16.37 -17.04 6.06
CA ALA A 142 16.95 -17.99 7.03
C ALA A 142 18.46 -18.16 6.80
N ASP A 143 18.90 -18.28 5.55
CA ASP A 143 20.33 -18.37 5.20
C ASP A 143 21.11 -17.11 5.58
N MET A 144 20.55 -15.92 5.35
CA MET A 144 21.15 -14.66 5.77
C MET A 144 21.26 -14.57 7.29
N VAL A 145 20.21 -14.93 8.04
CA VAL A 145 20.22 -14.95 9.50
C VAL A 145 21.29 -15.92 10.03
N GLY A 146 21.40 -17.12 9.45
CA GLY A 146 22.45 -18.08 9.79
C GLY A 146 23.87 -17.54 9.52
N ASN A 147 24.06 -16.86 8.39
CA ASN A 147 25.34 -16.23 8.05
C ASN A 147 25.70 -15.09 9.01
N VAL A 148 24.74 -14.24 9.38
CA VAL A 148 24.94 -13.18 10.38
C VAL A 148 25.33 -13.78 11.72
N GLY A 149 24.64 -14.83 12.18
CA GLY A 149 24.99 -15.53 13.42
C GLY A 149 26.41 -16.10 13.40
N ARG A 150 26.83 -16.70 12.27
CA ARG A 150 28.19 -17.21 12.09
C ARG A 150 29.25 -16.10 12.11
N LEU A 151 28.97 -14.96 11.48
CA LEU A 151 29.88 -13.81 11.48
C LEU A 151 29.97 -13.18 12.88
N GLN A 152 28.85 -13.06 13.59
CA GLN A 152 28.82 -12.58 14.96
C GLN A 152 29.65 -13.47 15.88
N GLY A 153 29.50 -14.80 15.81
CA GLY A 153 30.31 -15.72 16.61
C GLY A 153 31.81 -15.64 16.30
N LYS A 154 32.21 -15.41 15.04
CA LYS A 154 33.62 -15.15 14.69
C LYS A 154 34.14 -13.85 15.30
N MET A 155 33.34 -12.79 15.26
CA MET A 155 33.70 -11.49 15.81
C MET A 155 33.86 -11.57 17.34
N GLU A 156 32.94 -12.24 18.03
CA GLU A 156 33.02 -12.51 19.47
C GLU A 156 34.26 -13.34 19.82
N GLY A 157 34.58 -14.36 19.01
CA GLY A 157 35.81 -15.14 19.15
C GLY A 157 37.08 -14.30 19.01
N MET A 158 37.13 -13.40 18.02
CA MET A 158 38.25 -12.47 17.85
C MET A 158 38.36 -11.47 19.00
N ASP A 159 37.24 -10.95 19.50
CA ASP A 159 37.22 -10.00 20.62
C ASP A 159 37.75 -10.64 21.92
N MET A 160 37.40 -11.92 22.16
CA MET A 160 37.97 -12.69 23.27
C MET A 160 39.47 -12.89 23.12
N LEU A 161 39.96 -13.23 21.92
CA LEU A 161 41.40 -13.39 21.65
C LEU A 161 42.15 -12.07 21.86
N VAL A 162 41.65 -10.96 21.30
CA VAL A 162 42.24 -9.63 21.48
C VAL A 162 42.25 -9.22 22.95
N SER A 163 41.16 -9.48 23.69
CA SER A 163 41.10 -9.20 25.12
C SER A 163 42.13 -10.02 25.92
N ALA A 164 42.31 -11.30 25.59
CA ALA A 164 43.33 -12.14 26.19
C ALA A 164 44.74 -11.62 25.88
N ASP A 165 45.04 -11.26 24.63
CA ASP A 165 46.33 -10.71 24.22
C ASP A 165 46.64 -9.39 24.93
N ILE A 166 45.67 -8.46 25.02
CA ILE A 166 45.83 -7.19 25.75
C ILE A 166 46.13 -7.47 27.23
N SER A 167 45.46 -8.44 27.84
CA SER A 167 45.68 -8.80 29.24
C SER A 167 47.10 -9.36 29.46
N SER A 168 47.56 -10.22 28.55
CA SER A 168 48.91 -10.80 28.55
C SER A 168 49.98 -9.73 28.37
N ILE A 169 49.82 -8.83 27.40
CA ILE A 169 50.73 -7.71 27.15
C ILE A 169 50.81 -6.79 28.36
N ARG A 170 49.67 -6.47 29.01
CA ARG A 170 49.65 -5.66 30.24
C ARG A 170 50.42 -6.33 31.37
N GLN A 171 50.26 -7.64 31.54
CA GLN A 171 51.00 -8.39 32.55
C GLN A 171 52.50 -8.36 32.28
N GLN A 172 52.92 -8.63 31.03
CA GLN A 172 54.34 -8.56 30.63
C GLN A 172 54.93 -7.16 30.85
N TYR A 173 54.19 -6.12 30.51
CA TYR A 173 54.60 -4.73 30.74
C TYR A 173 54.79 -4.43 32.23
N ASN A 174 53.87 -4.86 33.09
CA ASN A 174 54.00 -4.67 34.54
C ASN A 174 55.21 -5.42 35.11
N THR A 175 55.43 -6.67 34.71
CA THR A 175 56.61 -7.44 35.13
C THR A 175 57.92 -6.79 34.68
N ALA A 176 57.96 -6.26 33.45
CA ALA A 176 59.12 -5.53 32.95
C ALA A 176 59.37 -4.23 33.74
N LEU A 177 58.30 -3.51 34.11
CA LEU A 177 58.38 -2.31 34.93
C LEU A 177 58.92 -2.60 36.34
N GLU A 178 58.47 -3.70 36.96
CA GLU A 178 58.98 -4.17 38.26
C GLU A 178 60.47 -4.51 38.18
N ALA A 179 60.91 -5.22 37.13
CA ALA A 179 62.32 -5.56 36.91
C ALA A 179 63.20 -4.31 36.71
N ILE A 180 62.72 -3.31 35.95
CA ILE A 180 63.41 -2.02 35.80
C ILE A 180 63.51 -1.30 37.15
N GLY A 181 62.44 -1.33 37.96
CA GLY A 181 62.44 -0.76 39.31
C GLY A 181 63.49 -1.41 40.21
N PHE A 182 63.58 -2.74 40.19
CA PHE A 182 64.60 -3.49 40.94
C PHE A 182 66.02 -3.12 40.50
N LEU A 183 66.32 -3.19 39.21
CA LEU A 183 67.65 -2.85 38.66
C LEU A 183 68.04 -1.40 38.94
N SER A 184 67.08 -0.47 38.89
CA SER A 184 67.32 0.93 39.27
C SER A 184 67.70 1.07 40.74
N GLY A 185 67.10 0.29 41.63
CA GLY A 185 67.45 0.25 43.05
C GLY A 185 68.86 -0.29 43.27
N GLU A 186 69.18 -1.42 42.63
CA GLU A 186 70.51 -2.06 42.69
C GLU A 186 71.61 -1.13 42.17
N VAL A 187 71.38 -0.43 41.05
CA VAL A 187 72.32 0.58 40.53
C VAL A 187 72.52 1.75 41.50
N GLN A 188 71.49 2.15 42.24
CA GLN A 188 71.63 3.21 43.26
C GLN A 188 72.43 2.73 44.47
N GLU A 189 72.21 1.51 44.92
CA GLU A 189 72.98 0.88 46.00
C GLU A 189 74.45 0.74 45.62
N LEU A 190 74.76 0.19 44.45
CA LEU A 190 76.14 0.09 43.93
C LEU A 190 76.83 1.45 43.81
N LYS A 191 76.09 2.51 43.41
CA LYS A 191 76.64 3.87 43.39
C LYS A 191 76.97 4.38 44.78
N ALA A 192 76.12 4.13 45.77
CA ALA A 192 76.36 4.52 47.15
C ALA A 192 77.58 3.76 47.74
N GLU A 193 77.68 2.45 47.48
CA GLU A 193 78.83 1.64 47.86
C GLU A 193 80.12 2.11 47.20
N LYS A 194 80.08 2.43 45.89
CA LYS A 194 81.21 3.00 45.17
C LYS A 194 81.71 4.29 45.82
N VAL A 195 80.81 5.22 46.13
CA VAL A 195 81.17 6.48 46.81
C VAL A 195 81.77 6.22 48.19
N ALA A 196 81.20 5.29 48.97
CA ALA A 196 81.75 4.91 50.27
C ALA A 196 83.15 4.28 50.14
N ALA A 197 83.39 3.47 49.11
CA ALA A 197 84.71 2.88 48.82
C ALA A 197 85.72 3.95 48.40
N GLU A 198 85.35 4.87 47.50
CA GLU A 198 86.19 6.01 47.07
C GLU A 198 86.58 6.89 48.26
N GLN A 199 85.65 7.17 49.18
CA GLN A 199 85.95 7.90 50.43
C GLN A 199 86.96 7.14 51.30
N LYS A 200 86.80 5.82 51.46
CA LYS A 200 87.77 4.99 52.20
C LYS A 200 89.15 5.04 51.56
N ILE A 201 89.23 4.92 50.24
CA ILE A 201 90.50 5.01 49.49
C ILE A 201 91.15 6.38 49.74
N ALA A 202 90.41 7.48 49.58
CA ALA A 202 90.94 8.82 49.84
C ALA A 202 91.45 9.00 51.29
N THR A 203 90.77 8.40 52.28
CA THR A 203 91.26 8.42 53.66
C THR A 203 92.56 7.62 53.81
N LEU A 204 92.66 6.44 53.20
CA LEU A 204 93.87 5.62 53.24
C LEU A 204 95.04 6.30 52.53
N GLU A 205 94.80 6.91 51.36
CA GLU A 205 95.80 7.72 50.64
C GLU A 205 96.32 8.87 51.52
N SER A 206 95.41 9.60 52.19
CA SER A 206 95.82 10.67 53.10
C SER A 206 96.66 10.18 54.28
N GLN A 207 96.34 8.98 54.82
CA GLN A 207 97.12 8.34 55.87
C GLN A 207 98.49 7.90 55.36
N LEU A 208 98.55 7.35 54.15
CA LEU A 208 99.80 6.92 53.51
C LEU A 208 100.73 8.12 53.27
N SER A 209 100.23 9.20 52.68
CA SER A 209 101.02 10.43 52.49
C SER A 209 101.50 11.03 53.82
N ALA A 210 100.71 10.90 54.90
CA ALA A 210 101.15 11.33 56.23
C ALA A 210 102.23 10.43 56.85
N VAL A 211 102.29 9.14 56.48
CA VAL A 211 103.35 8.20 56.88
C VAL A 211 104.62 8.42 56.06
N GLU A 212 104.50 8.58 54.73
CA GLU A 212 105.62 8.94 53.85
C GLU A 212 106.26 10.27 54.26
N ALA A 213 105.46 11.28 54.63
CA ALA A 213 105.99 12.54 55.14
C ALA A 213 106.69 12.42 56.51
N ARG A 214 106.48 11.31 57.23
CA ARG A 214 107.07 11.05 58.57
C ARG A 214 108.25 10.08 58.53
N GLN A 215 108.45 9.34 57.45
CA GLN A 215 109.57 8.41 57.26
C GLN A 215 110.04 8.45 55.81
N GLU A 216 111.33 8.74 55.58
CA GLU A 216 112.01 8.24 54.39
C GLU A 216 111.91 6.72 54.42
N LEU A 217 110.95 6.15 53.68
CA LEU A 217 110.80 4.70 53.59
C LEU A 217 112.06 4.12 52.94
N PRO A 218 112.67 3.06 53.52
CA PRO A 218 113.82 2.42 52.92
C PRO A 218 113.40 1.80 51.58
N GLU A 219 114.15 2.13 50.52
CA GLU A 219 113.91 1.79 49.10
C GLU A 219 113.53 0.31 48.89
N GLY A 220 114.09 -0.61 49.70
CA GLY A 220 113.79 -2.04 49.63
C GLY A 220 112.36 -2.47 50.06
N ALA A 221 111.63 -1.65 50.81
CA ALA A 221 110.24 -1.95 51.19
C ALA A 221 109.26 -1.68 50.04
N VAL A 222 109.56 -0.69 49.19
CA VAL A 222 108.77 -0.33 48.00
C VAL A 222 108.94 -1.38 46.91
N GLU A 223 110.16 -1.90 46.73
CA GLU A 223 110.45 -3.01 45.80
C GLU A 223 109.64 -4.28 46.13
N LEU A 224 109.51 -4.60 47.42
CA LEU A 224 108.82 -5.80 47.89
C LEU A 224 107.29 -5.68 47.71
N LEU A 225 106.74 -4.49 47.94
CA LEU A 225 105.33 -4.19 47.66
C LEU A 225 105.01 -4.29 46.16
N ASN A 226 105.88 -3.77 45.29
CA ASN A 226 105.72 -3.92 43.84
C ASN A 226 105.82 -5.38 43.39
N GLN A 227 106.73 -6.18 43.97
CA GLN A 227 106.80 -7.62 43.69
C GLN A 227 105.53 -8.36 44.17
N LEU A 228 104.96 -7.98 45.31
CA LEU A 228 103.71 -8.58 45.81
C LEU A 228 102.51 -8.21 44.94
N LEU A 229 102.41 -6.96 44.46
CA LEU A 229 101.35 -6.52 43.55
C LEU A 229 101.45 -7.23 42.19
N LEU A 230 102.65 -7.34 41.63
CA LEU A 230 102.89 -8.12 40.41
C LEU A 230 102.48 -9.60 40.58
N ARG A 231 102.81 -10.21 41.72
CA ARG A 231 102.43 -11.59 41.99
C ARG A 231 100.93 -11.78 42.23
N GLN A 232 100.27 -10.76 42.77
CA GLN A 232 98.82 -10.75 42.94
C GLN A 232 98.11 -10.68 41.58
N ASP A 233 98.56 -9.82 40.67
CA ASP A 233 98.02 -9.73 39.30
C ASP A 233 98.24 -11.03 38.51
N GLU A 234 99.40 -11.68 38.66
CA GLU A 234 99.67 -13.01 38.08
C GLU A 234 98.70 -14.08 38.61
N LEU A 235 98.37 -14.06 39.91
CA LEU A 235 97.42 -14.99 40.52
C LEU A 235 95.97 -14.75 40.08
N VAL A 236 95.58 -13.48 39.92
CA VAL A 236 94.25 -13.12 39.41
C VAL A 236 94.10 -13.53 37.95
N GLN A 237 95.11 -13.30 37.09
CA GLN A 237 95.11 -13.83 35.71
C GLN A 237 95.07 -15.36 35.66
N ALA A 238 95.79 -16.05 36.56
CA ALA A 238 95.76 -17.51 36.63
C ALA A 238 94.38 -18.04 37.05
N LEU A 239 93.64 -17.32 37.91
CA LEU A 239 92.28 -17.69 38.32
C LEU A 239 91.22 -17.42 37.24
N GLU A 240 91.37 -16.35 36.45
CA GLU A 240 90.49 -16.09 35.28
C GLU A 240 90.69 -17.13 34.16
N LEU A 241 91.90 -17.66 33.99
CA LEU A 241 92.20 -18.77 33.07
C LEU A 241 91.63 -20.13 33.53
N VAL A 242 91.48 -20.36 34.84
CA VAL A 242 90.90 -21.59 35.40
C VAL A 242 89.36 -21.58 35.37
N ASN A 243 88.73 -20.42 35.33
CA ASN A 243 87.26 -20.26 35.27
C ASN A 243 86.68 -20.12 33.85
N SER A 244 87.46 -20.40 32.81
CA SER A 244 86.95 -20.49 31.44
C SER A 244 86.52 -21.94 31.12
N PRO A 245 85.21 -22.27 31.06
CA PRO A 245 84.77 -23.57 30.58
C PRO A 245 84.93 -23.66 29.05
N SER A 246 85.83 -24.55 28.62
CA SER A 246 85.90 -25.08 27.26
C SER A 246 84.85 -26.19 27.04
N GLY A 247 84.07 -26.09 25.95
CA GLY A 247 83.20 -27.14 25.39
C GLY A 247 81.93 -26.54 24.76
N SER A 248 81.87 -26.27 23.45
CA SER A 248 81.40 -27.18 22.37
C SER A 248 80.07 -27.88 22.75
N GLU A 249 78.94 -27.80 22.02
CA GLU A 249 78.75 -27.86 20.56
C GLU A 249 77.23 -27.69 20.23
N ASN A 250 76.92 -27.33 18.97
CA ASN A 250 75.66 -27.58 18.21
C ASN A 250 74.36 -26.81 18.56
N ASN A 251 73.49 -26.38 17.64
CA ASN A 251 73.46 -26.30 16.17
C ASN A 251 72.19 -25.50 15.77
N SER A 252 72.19 -24.90 14.57
CA SER A 252 71.05 -24.52 13.72
C SER A 252 70.12 -23.33 14.07
N GLN A 253 70.51 -22.15 13.59
CA GLN A 253 69.92 -21.47 12.42
C GLN A 253 68.40 -21.67 12.13
N VAL A 254 67.57 -20.64 12.35
CA VAL A 254 66.45 -20.25 11.45
C VAL A 254 66.33 -18.73 11.41
N SER A 255 66.33 -18.21 10.17
CA SER A 255 66.35 -16.81 9.76
C SER A 255 65.24 -15.93 10.31
N LEU A 256 65.65 -14.73 10.74
CA LEU A 256 64.84 -13.52 10.86
C LEU A 256 64.44 -13.01 9.47
N GLY A 257 63.14 -13.07 9.18
CA GLY A 257 62.51 -12.35 8.07
C GLY A 257 61.86 -11.05 8.56
N SER A 258 62.45 -9.94 8.13
CA SER A 258 61.82 -8.66 7.76
C SER A 258 60.66 -8.12 8.62
N THR A 259 60.99 -7.12 9.43
CA THR A 259 60.09 -6.06 9.88
C THR A 259 59.54 -5.24 8.70
N PRO A 260 58.28 -4.79 8.78
CA PRO A 260 57.97 -3.46 8.30
C PRO A 260 57.51 -2.55 9.43
N SER A 261 58.10 -1.36 9.41
CA SER A 261 57.77 -0.16 10.15
C SER A 261 56.28 0.21 10.04
N PRO A 262 55.73 0.88 11.07
CA PRO A 262 54.81 1.97 10.77
C PRO A 262 55.23 3.26 11.49
N THR A 263 55.58 4.26 10.68
CA THR A 263 55.53 5.68 11.05
C THR A 263 54.09 6.09 11.37
N VAL A 264 53.82 6.46 12.62
CA VAL A 264 52.59 7.15 13.03
C VAL A 264 52.93 8.61 13.31
N LYS A 265 52.43 9.49 12.44
CA LYS A 265 52.48 10.95 12.59
C LYS A 265 51.46 11.38 13.64
N HIS A 266 51.92 12.01 14.71
CA HIS A 266 51.08 12.80 15.61
C HIS A 266 50.66 14.11 14.94
N LYS A 267 49.36 14.41 14.91
CA LYS A 267 48.84 15.77 14.70
C LYS A 267 47.76 16.06 15.74
N ARG A 268 48.08 16.96 16.67
CA ARG A 268 47.24 17.39 17.78
C ARG A 268 46.58 18.73 17.44
N ALA A 269 45.28 18.79 17.72
CA ALA A 269 44.41 19.90 18.12
C ALA A 269 44.59 21.33 17.56
N GLY A 270 43.46 21.88 17.08
CA GLY A 270 43.12 23.31 17.10
C GLY A 270 41.60 23.44 16.93
N LYS A 271 40.83 23.64 18.01
CA LYS A 271 40.31 24.92 18.54
C LYS A 271 39.21 25.53 17.67
N GLY A 272 38.03 25.69 18.26
CA GLY A 272 36.80 26.11 17.60
C GLY A 272 36.70 27.61 17.31
N SER A 273 35.62 27.95 16.61
CA SER A 273 34.97 29.25 16.63
C SER A 273 33.53 29.09 16.14
N GLN A 274 32.58 29.43 17.02
CA GLN A 274 31.21 29.79 16.68
C GLN A 274 31.18 31.27 16.25
N ALA A 275 30.36 31.60 15.25
CA ALA A 275 29.37 32.70 15.19
C ALA A 275 28.88 32.86 13.71
N PRO A 276 27.92 33.75 13.37
CA PRO A 276 26.50 33.41 13.32
C PRO A 276 25.83 33.67 11.95
N GLY A 277 24.71 32.98 11.71
CA GLY A 277 23.56 33.55 11.00
C GLY A 277 23.57 33.61 9.47
N THR A 278 22.90 32.65 8.84
CA THR A 278 21.85 32.92 7.83
C THR A 278 20.84 31.79 7.87
N ASN A 279 19.63 32.09 8.35
CA ASN A 279 18.49 31.19 8.34
C ASN A 279 18.07 30.89 6.90
N ARG A 280 18.51 29.75 6.36
CA ARG A 280 17.83 29.08 5.26
C ARG A 280 17.55 27.67 5.73
N ALA A 281 16.28 27.38 5.98
CA ALA A 281 15.81 26.08 6.43
C ALA A 281 16.44 25.00 5.55
N LEU A 282 17.32 24.20 6.17
CA LEU A 282 17.90 23.02 5.58
C LEU A 282 16.74 22.06 5.27
N SER A 283 16.40 21.94 3.99
CA SER A 283 15.52 20.86 3.55
C SER A 283 16.13 19.53 3.99
N PRO A 284 15.36 18.64 4.64
CA PRO A 284 15.86 17.32 5.01
C PRO A 284 16.25 16.53 3.76
N PRO A 285 17.26 15.65 3.83
CA PRO A 285 17.62 14.77 2.74
C PRO A 285 16.46 13.80 2.47
N SER A 286 16.07 13.67 1.18
CA SER A 286 15.10 12.72 0.60
C SER A 286 14.57 11.67 1.60
N SER A 287 13.59 12.07 2.41
CA SER A 287 13.21 11.32 3.60
C SER A 287 12.09 10.35 3.23
N ASP A 288 12.32 9.06 3.50
CA ASP A 288 11.27 8.05 3.59
C ASP A 288 10.07 8.64 4.37
N LEU A 289 8.85 8.42 3.87
CA LEU A 289 7.61 9.03 4.40
C LEU A 289 7.48 8.82 5.91
N LYS A 290 7.98 7.68 6.41
CA LYS A 290 8.03 7.35 7.84
C LYS A 290 8.94 8.29 8.63
N THR A 291 10.13 8.58 8.11
CA THR A 291 11.09 9.50 8.72
C THR A 291 10.56 10.93 8.74
N LEU A 292 9.93 11.36 7.64
CA LEU A 292 9.28 12.67 7.56
C LEU A 292 8.13 12.78 8.58
N LEU A 293 7.30 11.73 8.70
CA LEU A 293 6.21 11.68 9.67
C LEU A 293 6.71 11.75 11.12
N LEU A 294 7.80 11.04 11.43
CA LEU A 294 8.43 11.07 12.76
C LEU A 294 8.97 12.48 13.07
N HIS A 295 9.66 13.10 12.12
CA HIS A 295 10.17 14.47 12.28
C HIS A 295 9.04 15.46 12.58
N TYR A 296 7.98 15.48 11.77
CA TYR A 296 6.85 16.39 11.97
C TYR A 296 6.03 16.06 13.23
N ARG A 297 5.99 14.80 13.65
CA ARG A 297 5.39 14.42 14.94
C ARG A 297 6.14 15.05 16.11
N GLU A 298 7.47 15.02 16.08
CA GLU A 298 8.28 15.65 17.13
C GLU A 298 8.22 17.18 17.07
N GLU A 299 8.22 17.78 15.89
CA GLU A 299 8.04 19.23 15.74
C GLU A 299 6.69 19.71 16.28
N TYR A 300 5.61 18.98 16.00
CA TYR A 300 4.27 19.30 16.54
C TYR A 300 4.23 19.25 18.08
N LYS A 301 4.99 18.34 18.71
CA LYS A 301 5.08 18.27 20.18
C LYS A 301 5.86 19.44 20.77
N LYS A 302 6.93 19.87 20.10
CA LYS A 302 7.77 20.99 20.56
C LYS A 302 7.05 22.33 20.42
N ARG A 303 6.29 22.51 19.35
CA ARG A 303 5.60 23.76 19.03
C ARG A 303 4.21 23.46 18.49
N GLN A 304 3.20 23.73 19.30
CA GLN A 304 1.82 23.60 18.85
C GLN A 304 1.56 24.67 17.76
N PRO A 305 1.23 24.26 16.52
CA PRO A 305 1.03 25.19 15.43
C PRO A 305 -0.21 26.05 15.66
N ARG A 306 -0.22 27.26 15.09
CA ARG A 306 -1.39 28.17 15.14
C ARG A 306 -2.59 27.60 14.38
N SER A 307 -2.33 26.76 13.38
CA SER A 307 -3.34 26.11 12.55
C SER A 307 -2.85 24.72 12.15
N ASP A 308 -3.60 23.68 12.54
CA ASP A 308 -3.33 22.30 12.14
C ASP A 308 -3.38 22.14 10.62
N VAL A 309 -4.21 22.94 9.94
CA VAL A 309 -4.33 22.90 8.48
C VAL A 309 -3.06 23.40 7.79
N GLU A 310 -2.48 24.50 8.29
CA GLU A 310 -1.22 25.01 7.75
C GLU A 310 -0.08 24.02 8.01
N PHE A 311 -0.08 23.42 9.20
CA PHE A 311 0.91 22.41 9.56
C PHE A 311 0.83 21.17 8.64
N VAL A 312 -0.37 20.68 8.37
CA VAL A 312 -0.59 19.59 7.41
C VAL A 312 -0.09 19.97 6.02
N TRP A 313 -0.33 21.19 5.56
CA TRP A 313 0.22 21.65 4.27
C TRP A 313 1.73 21.72 4.26
N THR A 314 2.37 22.21 5.33
CA THR A 314 3.84 22.21 5.42
C THR A 314 4.44 20.80 5.41
N PHE A 315 3.70 19.80 5.90
CA PHE A 315 4.10 18.40 5.77
C PHE A 315 3.91 17.88 4.33
N ILE A 316 2.79 18.17 3.67
CA ILE A 316 2.54 17.71 2.29
C ILE A 316 3.52 18.37 1.30
N GLU A 317 3.92 19.62 1.57
CA GLU A 317 4.85 20.39 0.74
C GLU A 317 6.32 19.99 0.96
N SER A 318 6.66 19.32 2.06
CA SER A 318 8.00 18.77 2.28
C SER A 318 8.21 17.38 1.67
N ILE A 319 7.20 16.82 1.01
CA ILE A 319 7.32 15.57 0.26
C ILE A 319 7.87 15.89 -1.13
N ASP A 320 9.10 15.45 -1.40
CA ASP A 320 9.78 15.67 -2.69
C ASP A 320 9.11 14.90 -3.85
N ASP A 321 8.60 13.69 -3.58
CA ASP A 321 7.87 12.91 -4.59
C ASP A 321 6.48 13.49 -4.84
N ARG A 322 6.34 14.20 -5.97
CA ARG A 322 5.08 14.78 -6.42
C ARG A 322 3.97 13.74 -6.63
N ALA A 323 4.31 12.52 -7.05
CA ALA A 323 3.33 11.46 -7.23
C ALA A 323 2.83 10.96 -5.87
N LEU A 324 3.73 10.82 -4.89
CA LEU A 324 3.35 10.48 -3.52
C LEU A 324 2.51 11.58 -2.87
N SER A 325 2.91 12.85 -3.02
CA SER A 325 2.14 13.99 -2.53
C SER A 325 0.73 14.03 -3.14
N THR A 326 0.61 13.77 -4.45
CA THR A 326 -0.68 13.68 -5.14
C THR A 326 -1.51 12.51 -4.62
N HIS A 327 -0.89 11.33 -4.46
CA HIS A 327 -1.55 10.14 -3.93
C HIS A 327 -2.09 10.39 -2.52
N ILE A 328 -1.30 10.99 -1.64
CA ILE A 328 -1.71 11.37 -0.28
C ILE A 328 -2.91 12.32 -0.34
N GLN A 329 -2.84 13.36 -1.18
CA GLN A 329 -3.95 14.30 -1.34
C GLN A 329 -5.23 13.60 -1.84
N THR A 330 -5.12 12.69 -2.81
CA THR A 330 -6.27 11.92 -3.30
C THR A 330 -6.84 10.97 -2.26
N SER A 331 -5.99 10.25 -1.53
CA SER A 331 -6.38 9.32 -0.48
C SER A 331 -7.01 10.03 0.71
N LEU A 332 -6.52 11.23 1.07
CA LEU A 332 -7.14 12.07 2.08
C LEU A 332 -8.55 12.48 1.70
N ALA A 333 -8.78 12.92 0.46
CA ALA A 333 -10.13 13.30 0.02
C ALA A 333 -11.09 12.10 -0.02
N ALA A 334 -10.60 10.92 -0.42
CA ALA A 334 -11.41 9.70 -0.46
C ALA A 334 -11.79 9.22 0.95
N MET A 335 -10.83 9.18 1.88
CA MET A 335 -11.05 8.63 3.22
C MET A 335 -11.62 9.64 4.22
N SER A 336 -11.54 10.94 3.92
CA SER A 336 -11.96 12.00 4.83
C SER A 336 -12.74 13.13 4.15
N SER A 337 -13.74 12.76 3.35
CA SER A 337 -14.63 13.68 2.62
C SER A 337 -15.30 14.76 3.49
N GLN A 338 -15.47 14.50 4.80
CA GLN A 338 -16.02 15.44 5.76
C GLN A 338 -15.11 16.66 6.05
N TRP A 339 -13.79 16.50 5.95
CA TRP A 339 -12.82 17.58 6.21
C TRP A 339 -12.07 18.00 4.95
N VAL A 340 -12.07 17.16 3.92
CA VAL A 340 -11.18 17.29 2.77
C VAL A 340 -12.02 17.20 1.49
N THR A 341 -11.99 18.25 0.68
CA THR A 341 -12.77 18.33 -0.57
C THR A 341 -11.86 18.46 -1.77
N MET A 342 -12.14 17.70 -2.83
CA MET A 342 -11.44 17.84 -4.11
C MET A 342 -11.75 19.20 -4.73
N LYS A 343 -10.74 19.88 -5.29
CA LYS A 343 -10.97 21.10 -6.06
C LYS A 343 -11.44 20.71 -7.47
N PRO A 344 -12.70 20.98 -7.87
CA PRO A 344 -13.13 20.74 -9.23
C PRO A 344 -12.44 21.74 -10.17
N GLY A 345 -11.63 21.24 -11.11
CA GLY A 345 -11.05 22.07 -12.17
C GLY A 345 -9.52 22.19 -12.22
N LEU A 346 -8.76 21.12 -11.98
CA LEU A 346 -7.35 21.06 -12.37
C LEU A 346 -7.25 21.04 -13.90
N ARG A 347 -7.31 22.21 -14.55
CA ARG A 347 -6.87 22.30 -15.95
C ARG A 347 -5.65 23.17 -16.20
N ARG A 348 -5.30 24.20 -15.41
CA ARG A 348 -4.19 25.11 -15.83
C ARG A 348 -3.33 25.83 -14.78
N LYS A 349 -3.32 25.48 -13.49
CA LYS A 349 -2.43 26.17 -12.53
C LYS A 349 -1.57 25.22 -11.69
N ALA A 350 -0.27 25.48 -11.70
CA ALA A 350 0.83 24.73 -11.09
C ALA A 350 0.85 24.72 -9.54
N SER A 351 -0.28 24.97 -8.87
CA SER A 351 -0.35 24.76 -7.43
C SER A 351 -0.40 23.25 -7.19
N GLY A 352 0.63 22.66 -6.60
CA GLY A 352 0.68 21.24 -6.21
C GLY A 352 -0.37 20.80 -5.18
N ARG A 353 -1.45 21.59 -5.01
CA ARG A 353 -2.56 21.39 -4.08
C ARG A 353 -3.82 21.03 -4.87
N CYS A 354 -4.13 19.75 -4.96
CA CYS A 354 -5.31 19.20 -5.64
C CYS A 354 -6.58 19.27 -4.76
N VAL A 355 -6.42 19.63 -3.50
CA VAL A 355 -7.41 19.42 -2.45
C VAL A 355 -7.56 20.68 -1.59
N ASN A 356 -8.74 20.86 -1.00
CA ASN A 356 -9.01 21.89 0.00
C ASN A 356 -9.30 21.23 1.37
N ILE A 357 -8.50 21.59 2.38
CA ILE A 357 -8.62 21.08 3.75
C ILE A 357 -9.39 22.11 4.57
N ARG A 358 -10.51 21.70 5.18
CA ARG A 358 -11.36 22.54 6.04
C ARG A 358 -10.74 22.70 7.44
N GLN A 359 -11.09 23.78 8.14
CA GLN A 359 -10.57 24.16 9.47
C GLN A 359 -10.88 23.18 10.63
N GLY A 360 -11.42 21.98 10.37
CA GLY A 360 -11.69 20.95 11.39
C GLY A 360 -10.71 19.77 11.39
N LEU A 361 -9.77 19.70 10.43
CA LEU A 361 -8.81 18.60 10.36
C LEU A 361 -7.68 18.82 11.39
N THR A 362 -7.66 18.00 12.44
CA THR A 362 -6.55 18.00 13.39
C THR A 362 -5.38 17.18 12.90
N TRP A 363 -4.16 17.50 13.36
CA TRP A 363 -2.96 16.72 13.01
C TRP A 363 -3.10 15.22 13.39
N LYS A 364 -3.71 14.92 14.54
CA LYS A 364 -4.03 13.54 14.95
C LYS A 364 -5.05 12.86 14.03
N GLY A 365 -6.00 13.62 13.50
CA GLY A 365 -6.96 13.12 12.49
C GLY A 365 -6.22 12.75 11.20
N PHE A 366 -5.38 13.66 10.71
CA PHE A 366 -4.54 13.46 9.54
C PHE A 366 -3.63 12.23 9.67
N GLN A 367 -2.91 12.06 10.78
CA GLN A 367 -2.05 10.89 11.01
C GLN A 367 -2.82 9.56 10.97
N ARG A 368 -4.02 9.51 11.56
CA ARG A 368 -4.87 8.30 11.53
C ARG A 368 -5.29 7.95 10.11
N VAL A 369 -5.56 8.95 9.29
CA VAL A 369 -5.90 8.75 7.87
C VAL A 369 -4.66 8.28 7.12
N LEU A 370 -3.49 8.88 7.33
CA LEU A 370 -2.24 8.45 6.69
C LEU A 370 -1.89 6.98 6.99
N LEU A 371 -2.03 6.53 8.24
CA LEU A 371 -1.74 5.14 8.62
C LEU A 371 -2.72 4.11 8.02
N LYS A 372 -3.93 4.56 7.64
CA LYS A 372 -4.94 3.72 7.00
C LYS A 372 -4.90 3.77 5.48
N MET A 373 -4.02 4.59 4.89
CA MET A 373 -3.94 4.67 3.44
C MET A 373 -3.52 3.30 2.89
N PRO A 374 -4.20 2.80 1.85
CA PRO A 374 -3.73 1.61 1.16
C PRO A 374 -2.30 1.87 0.68
N PRO A 375 -1.37 0.90 0.84
CA PRO A 375 -0.04 1.04 0.28
C PRO A 375 -0.20 1.37 -1.20
N ARG A 376 0.57 2.35 -1.70
CA ARG A 376 0.57 2.72 -3.12
C ARG A 376 0.76 1.40 -3.87
N ALA A 377 -0.31 0.88 -4.46
CA ALA A 377 -0.20 -0.21 -5.41
C ALA A 377 0.86 0.28 -6.38
N ALA A 378 1.92 -0.50 -6.58
CA ALA A 378 2.89 -0.22 -7.60
C ALA A 378 2.13 -0.29 -8.92
N THR A 379 1.44 0.80 -9.25
CA THR A 379 0.85 1.03 -10.55
C THR A 379 2.04 1.07 -11.46
N GLU A 380 2.30 -0.09 -12.08
CA GLU A 380 2.96 -0.16 -13.35
C GLU A 380 2.44 0.99 -14.21
N PRO A 381 3.33 1.71 -14.89
CA PRO A 381 2.90 2.78 -15.79
C PRO A 381 1.91 2.16 -16.79
N PRO A 382 0.78 2.82 -17.09
CA PRO A 382 -0.09 2.35 -18.14
C PRO A 382 0.70 2.44 -19.45
N GLU A 383 1.15 1.30 -19.98
CA GLU A 383 1.81 1.17 -21.29
C GLU A 383 0.88 1.49 -22.47
N ASP A 384 -0.39 1.82 -22.24
CA ASP A 384 -1.40 1.98 -23.29
C ASP A 384 -1.66 3.42 -23.79
N VAL A 385 -0.69 4.34 -23.67
CA VAL A 385 -0.81 5.67 -24.32
C VAL A 385 0.21 5.89 -25.44
N ALA A 386 1.06 4.90 -25.75
CA ALA A 386 2.06 5.00 -26.81
C ALA A 386 1.79 4.03 -27.97
N ARG A 387 0.60 4.08 -28.57
CA ARG A 387 0.43 3.70 -29.98
C ARG A 387 -0.80 4.40 -30.58
N GLY A 388 -0.53 5.44 -31.35
CA GLY A 388 -1.53 6.14 -32.11
C GLY A 388 -2.20 5.24 -33.15
N GLN A 389 -3.52 5.34 -33.23
CA GLN A 389 -4.18 5.46 -34.52
C GLN A 389 -5.07 6.69 -34.47
N LEU A 390 -4.53 7.79 -35.00
CA LEU A 390 -5.33 8.84 -35.61
C LEU A 390 -6.18 8.18 -36.70
N ARG A 391 -7.40 7.75 -36.34
CA ARG A 391 -8.47 7.63 -37.33
C ARG A 391 -8.90 9.04 -37.69
N THR A 392 -8.21 9.62 -38.66
CA THR A 392 -8.78 10.69 -39.47
C THR A 392 -10.08 10.15 -40.07
N ARG A 393 -11.21 10.59 -39.52
CA ARG A 393 -12.49 10.48 -40.20
C ARG A 393 -12.45 11.46 -41.36
N GLU A 394 -12.14 10.96 -42.55
CA GLU A 394 -12.45 11.66 -43.79
C GLU A 394 -13.97 11.81 -43.88
N TYR A 395 -14.43 13.04 -43.81
CA TYR A 395 -15.78 13.42 -44.20
C TYR A 395 -15.72 13.77 -45.69
N ASP A 396 -16.45 13.03 -46.52
CA ASP A 396 -16.72 13.49 -47.88
C ASP A 396 -17.61 14.74 -47.83
N ARG A 397 -17.49 15.63 -48.83
CA ARG A 397 -18.13 16.96 -48.96
C ARG A 397 -19.67 16.93 -48.94
N ARG A 398 -20.30 15.78 -48.73
CA ARG A 398 -21.76 15.60 -48.59
C ARG A 398 -22.22 15.09 -47.22
N GLY A 399 -21.34 14.99 -46.23
CA GLY A 399 -21.75 14.88 -44.82
C GLY A 399 -22.56 13.61 -44.45
N LYS A 400 -22.23 12.45 -45.03
CA LYS A 400 -22.75 11.15 -44.55
C LYS A 400 -21.61 10.27 -44.04
N LEU A 401 -21.75 9.78 -42.81
CA LEU A 401 -20.90 8.70 -42.28
C LEU A 401 -21.20 7.42 -43.06
N MET A 402 -20.21 6.90 -43.78
CA MET A 402 -20.19 5.49 -44.19
C MET A 402 -19.87 4.64 -42.96
N TYR A 403 -20.69 3.64 -42.67
CA TYR A 403 -20.41 2.63 -41.66
C TYR A 403 -19.50 1.55 -42.22
#